data_AF-A0A351VI48-F1
#
_entry.id   AF-A0A351VI48-F1
#
_cell.length_a   1.000
_cell.length_b   1.000
_cell.length_c   1.000
_cell.angle_alpha   90.00
_cell.angle_beta   90.00
_cell.angle_gamma   90.00
#
_symmetry.space_group_name_H-M   'P 1'
#
loop_
_entity.id
_entity.type
_entity.pdbx_description
1 polymer ?
#
loop_
_entity_poly.entity_id
_entity_poly.type
_entity_poly.pdbx_seq_one_letter_code
_entity_poly.pdbx_strand_id
1 'polypeptide(L)'
;MLKPSKHSHPDRTLVYTAYLLLKRLKQQRVDEYGSLYKFAKKYVNGGDVLFLPALSFLYLTGLVEYRSKIDSIEYVGPNEAL
;
A
#
# COMPACT_ATOMS: atom_id res chain seq x y z
N MET A 1 9.88 -11.90 -6.23
CA MET A 1 9.67 -11.75 -7.69
C MET A 1 10.01 -13.10 -8.31
N LEU A 2 9.28 -13.56 -9.32
CA LEU A 2 9.21 -14.97 -9.78
C LEU A 2 10.58 -15.72 -9.83
N LYS A 3 11.69 -15.00 -10.02
CA LYS A 3 13.03 -15.45 -9.60
C LYS A 3 13.75 -14.33 -8.82
N PRO A 4 14.23 -14.56 -7.58
CA PRO A 4 15.08 -13.61 -6.87
C PRO A 4 16.43 -13.42 -7.60
N SER A 5 16.92 -12.18 -7.65
CA SER A 5 18.27 -11.84 -8.13
C SER A 5 19.09 -11.17 -7.03
N LYS A 6 20.40 -10.96 -7.24
CA LYS A 6 21.27 -10.23 -6.30
C LYS A 6 20.81 -8.80 -5.96
N HIS A 7 19.88 -8.24 -6.74
CA HIS A 7 19.29 -6.92 -6.55
C HIS A 7 17.84 -6.98 -6.02
N SER A 8 17.30 -8.18 -5.80
CA SER A 8 15.95 -8.40 -5.32
C SER A 8 15.95 -8.50 -3.79
N HIS A 9 15.98 -7.36 -3.10
CA HIS A 9 15.76 -7.34 -1.66
C HIS A 9 14.25 -7.51 -1.38
N PRO A 10 13.82 -8.57 -0.67
CA PRO A 10 12.40 -8.86 -0.44
C PRO A 10 11.67 -7.73 0.28
N ASP A 11 12.38 -7.01 1.16
CA ASP A 11 11.87 -5.86 1.92
C ASP A 11 11.78 -4.57 1.11
N ARG A 12 12.24 -4.59 -0.15
CA ARG A 12 12.19 -3.46 -1.10
C ARG A 12 11.39 -3.85 -2.34
N THR A 13 10.21 -4.43 -2.11
CA THR A 13 9.33 -4.88 -3.18
C THR A 13 7.97 -4.21 -3.10
N LEU A 14 7.35 -4.03 -4.27
CA LEU A 14 5.96 -3.60 -4.40
C LEU A 14 5.02 -4.39 -3.48
N VAL A 15 5.18 -5.72 -3.46
CA VAL A 15 4.30 -6.63 -2.71
C VAL A 15 4.46 -6.42 -1.20
N TYR A 16 5.70 -6.27 -0.70
CA TYR A 16 5.93 -6.00 0.72
C TYR A 16 5.38 -4.64 1.13
N THR A 17 5.60 -3.60 0.32
CA THR A 17 5.03 -2.27 0.57
C THR A 17 3.49 -2.32 0.60
N ALA A 18 2.86 -2.97 -0.39
CA ALA A 18 1.41 -3.14 -0.44
C ALA A 18 0.88 -3.89 0.79
N TYR A 19 1.56 -4.95 1.22
CA TYR A 19 1.20 -5.67 2.44
C TYR A 19 1.26 -4.77 3.69
N LEU A 20 2.32 -3.96 3.86
CA LEU A 20 2.42 -3.06 5.01
C LEU A 20 1.33 -1.99 5.03
N LEU A 21 1.05 -1.39 3.87
CA LEU A 21 -0.02 -0.41 3.72
C LEU A 21 -1.38 -1.04 4.06
N LEU A 22 -1.68 -2.20 3.48
CA LEU A 22 -2.92 -2.92 3.72
C LEU A 22 -3.06 -3.35 5.18
N LYS A 23 -1.99 -3.82 5.82
CA LYS A 23 -1.99 -4.20 7.24
C LYS A 23 -2.39 -3.03 8.14
N ARG A 24 -1.85 -1.84 7.86
CA ARG A 24 -2.18 -0.61 8.61
C ARG A 24 -3.63 -0.18 8.34
N LEU A 25 -4.04 -0.15 7.08
CA LEU A 25 -5.39 0.24 6.70
C LEU A 25 -6.46 -0.74 7.23
N LYS A 26 -6.16 -2.04 7.38
CA LYS A 26 -7.05 -2.99 8.05
C LYS A 26 -7.29 -2.67 9.53
N GLN A 27 -6.35 -2.01 10.20
CA GLN A 27 -6.47 -1.63 11.61
C GLN A 27 -7.20 -0.30 11.79
N GLN A 28 -6.95 0.68 10.91
CA GLN A 28 -7.47 2.03 11.04
C GLN A 28 -8.71 2.29 10.16
N ARG A 29 -8.99 1.41 9.19
CA ARG A 29 -9.96 1.54 8.10
C ARG A 29 -9.68 2.71 7.15
N VAL A 30 -9.41 3.91 7.66
CA VAL A 30 -9.10 5.11 6.89
C VAL A 30 -7.81 5.73 7.41
N ASP A 31 -6.92 6.14 6.51
CA ASP A 31 -5.69 6.88 6.87
C ASP A 31 -5.43 7.99 5.84
N GLU A 32 -4.92 9.12 6.30
CA GLU A 32 -4.58 10.26 5.43
C GLU A 32 -3.44 9.87 4.49
N TYR A 33 -3.50 10.33 3.24
CA TYR A 33 -2.50 10.01 2.21
C TYR A 33 -1.08 10.36 2.68
N GLY A 34 -0.90 11.57 3.23
CA GLY A 34 0.40 12.03 3.70
C GLY A 34 0.94 11.25 4.91
N SER A 35 0.06 10.84 5.83
CA SER A 35 0.39 9.98 6.98
C SER A 35 0.84 8.59 6.52
N LEU A 36 0.08 8.01 5.58
CA LEU A 36 0.34 6.70 5.02
C LEU A 36 1.63 6.68 4.17
N TYR A 37 1.91 7.77 3.44
CA TYR A 37 3.18 7.96 2.72
C TYR A 37 4.39 8.01 3.66
N LYS A 38 4.30 8.82 4.73
CA LYS A 38 5.36 8.89 5.77
C LYS A 38 5.57 7.53 6.43
N PHE A 39 4.49 6.78 6.66
CA PHE A 39 4.57 5.43 7.18
C PHE A 39 5.35 4.49 6.24
N ALA A 40 5.03 4.46 4.95
CA ALA A 40 5.77 3.65 3.98
C ALA A 40 7.26 4.00 3.94
N LYS A 41 7.59 5.30 3.90
CA LYS A 41 8.97 5.79 3.88
C LYS A 41 9.76 5.41 5.14
N LYS A 42 9.09 5.34 6.30
CA LYS A 42 9.71 4.95 7.58
C LYS A 42 10.08 3.47 7.62
N TYR A 43 9.24 2.60 7.07
CA TYR A 43 9.37 1.14 7.24
C TYR A 43 9.92 0.40 6.01
N VAL A 44 9.95 1.04 4.85
CA VAL A 44 10.46 0.47 3.59
C VAL A 44 11.57 1.35 3.05
N ASN A 45 12.75 0.78 2.85
CA ASN A 45 13.82 1.47 2.15
C ASN A 45 13.45 1.61 0.65
N GLY A 46 13.41 2.84 0.14
CA GLY A 46 12.80 3.17 -1.16
C GLY A 46 11.27 3.26 -1.13
N GLY A 47 10.67 3.32 0.07
CA GLY A 47 9.23 3.42 0.26
C GLY A 47 8.61 4.67 -0.36
N ASP A 48 9.39 5.74 -0.52
CA ASP A 48 9.01 6.95 -1.25
C ASP A 48 8.70 6.68 -2.73
N VAL A 49 9.50 5.83 -3.39
CA VAL A 49 9.29 5.43 -4.79
C VAL A 49 8.23 4.33 -4.91
N LEU A 50 8.21 3.40 -3.96
CA LEU A 50 7.31 2.24 -3.99
C LEU A 50 5.88 2.54 -3.51
N PHE A 51 5.66 3.65 -2.81
CA PHE A 51 4.37 3.98 -2.22
C PHE A 51 3.25 4.06 -3.24
N LEU A 52 3.40 4.91 -4.26
CA LEU A 52 2.36 5.13 -5.27
C LEU A 52 2.07 3.84 -6.06
N PRO A 53 3.08 3.11 -6.59
CA PRO A 53 2.83 1.81 -7.21
C PRO A 53 2.10 0.81 -6.31
N ALA A 54 2.46 0.74 -5.02
CA ALA A 54 1.81 -0.18 -4.07
C ALA A 54 0.36 0.21 -3.82
N LEU A 55 0.08 1.50 -3.71
CA LEU A 55 -1.27 2.02 -3.52
C LEU A 55 -2.12 1.79 -4.78
N SER A 56 -1.57 2.01 -5.98
CA SER A 56 -2.23 1.68 -7.25
C SER A 56 -2.52 0.18 -7.37
N PHE A 57 -1.60 -0.68 -6.94
CA PHE A 57 -1.83 -2.12 -6.91
C PHE A 57 -3.00 -2.50 -5.98
N LEU A 58 -3.07 -1.92 -4.78
CA LEU A 58 -4.17 -2.15 -3.84
C LEU A 58 -5.52 -1.64 -4.40
N TYR A 59 -5.51 -0.50 -5.08
CA TYR A 59 -6.69 0.05 -5.73
C TYR A 59 -7.19 -0.86 -6.87
N LEU A 60 -6.29 -1.27 -7.77
CA LEU A 60 -6.62 -2.15 -8.89
C LEU A 60 -7.09 -3.55 -8.45
N THR A 61 -6.65 -4.01 -7.28
CA THR A 61 -7.13 -5.27 -6.67
C THR A 61 -8.41 -5.09 -5.86
N GLY A 62 -8.98 -3.89 -5.83
CA GLY A 62 -10.25 -3.59 -5.17
C GLY A 62 -10.19 -3.60 -3.66
N LEU A 63 -9.01 -3.47 -3.05
CA LEU A 63 -8.84 -3.53 -1.59
C LEU A 63 -8.95 -2.17 -0.91
N VAL A 64 -8.70 -1.09 -1.66
CA VAL A 64 -8.70 0.29 -1.13
C VAL A 64 -9.36 1.26 -2.11
N GLU A 65 -9.87 2.36 -1.57
CA GLU A 65 -10.45 3.49 -2.31
C GLU A 65 -9.83 4.82 -1.87
N TYR A 66 -9.71 5.76 -2.80
CA TYR A 66 -9.27 7.13 -2.48
C TYR A 66 -10.47 8.04 -2.19
N ARG A 67 -10.45 8.68 -1.02
CA ARG A 67 -11.45 9.63 -0.56
C ARG A 67 -10.95 11.05 -0.79
N SER A 68 -11.17 11.56 -2.00
CA SER A 68 -10.68 12.87 -2.45
C SER A 68 -11.09 14.06 -1.58
N LYS A 69 -12.28 14.00 -0.94
CA LYS A 69 -12.79 15.09 -0.09
C LYS A 69 -11.92 15.34 1.15
N ILE A 70 -11.24 14.30 1.64
CA ILE A 70 -10.46 14.36 2.89
C ILE A 70 -9.00 13.92 2.68
N ASP A 71 -8.58 13.71 1.43
CA ASP A 71 -7.23 13.24 1.07
C ASP A 71 -6.79 11.98 1.84
N SER A 72 -7.66 10.97 1.86
CA SER A 72 -7.45 9.73 2.62
C SER A 72 -7.65 8.47 1.79
N ILE A 73 -7.01 7.40 2.23
CA ILE A 73 -7.19 6.05 1.68
C ILE A 73 -8.06 5.25 2.64
N GLU A 74 -9.13 4.66 2.13
CA GLU A 74 -10.00 3.76 2.87
C GLU A 74 -9.78 2.32 2.44
N TYR A 75 -9.69 1.40 3.40
CA TYR A 75 -9.82 -0.03 3.17
C TYR A 75 -11.28 -0.42 2.99
N VAL A 76 -11.61 -0.98 1.83
CA VAL A 76 -12.99 -1.35 1.48
C VAL A 76 -13.30 -2.84 1.63
N GLY A 77 -12.28 -3.67 1.86
CA GLY A 77 -12.45 -5.13 1.96
C GLY A 77 -12.13 -5.85 0.65
N PRO A 78 -12.08 -7.18 0.65
CA PRO A 78 -12.21 -7.92 -0.59
C PRO A 78 -13.58 -7.57 -1.19
N ASN A 79 -13.59 -7.09 -2.44
CA ASN A 79 -14.81 -7.05 -3.25
C ASN A 79 -15.29 -8.49 -3.49
N GLU A 80 -15.88 -9.12 -2.48
CA GLU A 80 -16.79 -10.23 -2.69
C GLU A 80 -17.96 -9.62 -3.44
N ALA A 81 -18.07 -9.95 -4.73
CA ALA A 81 -19.22 -9.59 -5.54
C ALA A 81 -20.49 -9.95 -4.75
N LEU A 82 -21.21 -8.92 -4.27
CA LEU A 82 -22.58 -9.04 -3.80
C LEU A 82 -23.49 -9.42 -4.96
#